data_AF-A0A2N3QNA3-F1
#
_entry.id   AF-A0A2N3QNA3-F1
#
_cell.length_a   1.000
_cell.length_b   1.000
_cell.length_c   1.000
_cell.angle_alpha   90.00
_cell.angle_beta   90.00
_cell.angle_gamma   90.00
#
_symmetry.space_group_name_H-M   'P 1'
#
loop_
_entity.id
_entity.type
_entity.pdbx_description
1 polymer ?
#
loop_
_entity_poly.entity_id
_entity_poly.type
_entity_poly.pdbx_seq_one_letter_code
_entity_poly.pdbx_strand_id
1 'polypeptide(L)'
;MTSWYTEQQDGKPYCMPQCDVCGLRYDAYGLYDDKEQAAADAVNDGWQAWPDLYHTDWDCRCPQHWSVRCETCKRYVAQADRTGFNGWLFDRDNNDMRVGVCDQCLARMDTLPALELGAWPIFHPSHQRIDKWQALKILEEAAEVVDATKEAIRSVTVMDGRTLVNRAHLVDEIADLLQTVTNLCAAFGITAADLGIARTECTIKSLKRGMFDKEPRTRMHRKDEQ
;
A
#
# COMPACT_ATOMS: atom_id res chain seq x y z
N MET A 1 20.10 4.86 -26.42
CA MET A 1 21.43 4.43 -25.96
C MET A 1 21.18 3.24 -25.05
N THR A 2 22.00 2.21 -25.12
CA THR A 2 21.91 1.04 -24.25
C THR A 2 22.29 1.44 -22.82
N SER A 3 21.50 1.05 -21.82
CA SER A 3 21.70 1.39 -20.40
C SER A 3 22.80 0.55 -19.72
N TRP A 4 23.60 -0.14 -20.52
CA TRP A 4 24.64 -1.06 -20.10
C TRP A 4 25.88 -0.83 -20.93
N TYR A 5 27.00 -0.66 -20.25
CA TYR A 5 28.31 -0.84 -20.84
C TYR A 5 28.67 -2.32 -20.77
N THR A 6 29.07 -2.91 -21.89
CA THR A 6 29.54 -4.30 -21.95
C THR A 6 30.94 -4.37 -22.54
N GLU A 7 31.79 -5.18 -21.91
CA GLU A 7 33.16 -5.43 -22.32
C GLU A 7 33.44 -6.94 -22.29
N GLN A 8 34.27 -7.44 -23.23
CA GLN A 8 34.69 -8.83 -23.19
C GLN A 8 36.05 -8.97 -22.51
N GLN A 9 36.12 -9.85 -21.51
CA GLN A 9 37.37 -10.26 -20.87
C GLN A 9 37.45 -11.78 -20.89
N ASP A 10 38.55 -12.32 -21.42
CA ASP A 10 38.78 -13.76 -21.57
C ASP A 10 37.62 -14.53 -22.26
N GLY A 11 36.97 -13.89 -23.24
CA GLY A 11 35.86 -14.46 -23.99
C GLY A 11 34.52 -14.48 -23.24
N LYS A 12 34.44 -13.90 -22.03
CA LYS A 12 33.20 -13.74 -21.26
C LYS A 12 32.73 -12.28 -21.30
N PRO A 13 31.41 -12.02 -21.45
CA PRO A 13 30.87 -10.67 -21.37
C PRO A 13 30.79 -10.24 -19.90
N TYR A 14 31.29 -9.05 -19.61
CA TYR A 14 31.04 -8.33 -18.36
C TYR A 14 30.26 -7.06 -18.65
N CYS A 15 29.49 -6.62 -17.67
CA CYS A 15 28.56 -5.51 -17.78
C CYS A 15 28.74 -4.51 -16.64
N MET A 16 28.32 -3.28 -16.89
CA MET A 16 28.30 -2.20 -15.91
C MET A 16 27.11 -1.29 -16.22
N PRO A 17 26.32 -0.88 -15.21
CA PRO A 17 25.24 0.07 -15.40
C PRO A 17 25.76 1.35 -16.04
N GLN A 18 25.09 1.78 -17.11
CA GLN A 18 25.40 3.01 -17.81
C GLN A 18 24.15 3.88 -17.89
N CYS A 19 24.27 5.14 -17.48
CA CYS A 19 23.19 6.08 -17.60
C CYS A 19 22.89 6.30 -19.08
N ASP A 20 21.69 5.93 -19.50
CA ASP A 20 21.24 6.08 -20.89
C ASP A 20 20.93 7.53 -21.30
N VAL A 21 20.92 8.49 -20.36
CA VAL A 21 20.84 9.93 -20.64
C VAL A 21 22.21 10.55 -20.89
N CYS A 22 23.13 10.44 -19.93
CA CYS A 22 24.43 11.14 -19.98
C CYS A 22 25.62 10.23 -20.28
N GLY A 23 25.41 8.92 -20.36
CA GLY A 23 26.46 7.94 -20.60
C GLY A 23 27.40 7.70 -19.42
N LEU A 24 27.16 8.31 -18.25
CA LEU A 24 27.94 8.04 -17.04
C LEU A 24 27.90 6.54 -16.74
N ARG A 25 29.00 5.97 -16.25
CA ARG A 25 29.11 4.54 -15.92
C ARG A 25 29.27 4.41 -14.40
N TYR A 26 28.69 3.34 -13.84
CA TYR A 26 28.79 3.04 -12.42
C TYR A 26 30.12 2.32 -12.11
N ASP A 27 31.13 3.03 -11.62
CA ASP A 27 32.52 2.56 -11.52
C ASP A 27 32.96 2.05 -10.13
N ALA A 28 32.08 2.07 -9.12
CA ALA A 28 32.45 1.84 -7.73
C ALA A 28 33.12 0.47 -7.46
N TYR A 29 32.70 -0.58 -8.18
CA TYR A 29 33.25 -1.93 -8.03
C TYR A 29 33.73 -2.55 -9.35
N GLY A 30 33.71 -1.78 -10.45
CA GLY A 30 34.15 -2.23 -11.76
C GLY A 30 33.08 -3.02 -12.55
N LEU A 31 33.55 -3.98 -13.35
CA LEU A 31 32.75 -4.76 -14.28
C LEU A 31 32.21 -6.04 -13.62
N TYR A 32 30.95 -6.37 -13.90
CA TYR A 32 30.21 -7.49 -13.31
C TYR A 32 29.91 -8.56 -14.36
N ASP A 33 29.97 -9.83 -13.98
CA ASP A 33 29.54 -10.95 -14.84
C ASP A 33 28.01 -11.19 -14.79
N ASP A 34 27.32 -10.58 -13.81
CA ASP A 34 25.87 -10.63 -13.63
C ASP A 34 25.24 -9.23 -13.57
N LYS A 35 24.22 -9.00 -14.42
CA LYS A 35 23.48 -7.73 -14.48
C LYS A 35 22.65 -7.49 -13.23
N GLU A 36 22.11 -8.54 -12.60
CA GLU A 36 21.26 -8.39 -11.41
C GLU A 36 22.09 -7.90 -10.23
N GLN A 37 23.24 -8.52 -9.98
CA GLN A 37 24.20 -8.07 -8.99
C GLN A 37 24.69 -6.64 -9.26
N ALA A 38 25.04 -6.33 -10.50
CA ALA A 38 25.50 -5.00 -10.89
C ALA A 38 24.44 -3.90 -10.63
N ALA A 39 23.18 -4.22 -10.91
CA ALA A 39 22.07 -3.31 -10.69
C ALA A 39 21.78 -3.12 -9.19
N ALA A 40 21.82 -4.20 -8.40
CA ALA A 40 21.63 -4.14 -6.96
C ALA A 40 22.69 -3.27 -6.27
N ASP A 41 23.96 -3.42 -6.67
CA ASP A 41 25.07 -2.61 -6.14
C ASP A 41 24.93 -1.14 -6.55
N ALA A 42 24.62 -0.86 -7.82
CA ALA A 42 24.40 0.51 -8.28
C ALA A 42 23.25 1.19 -7.53
N VAL A 43 22.17 0.46 -7.24
CA VAL A 43 21.04 0.95 -6.44
C VAL A 43 21.48 1.35 -5.03
N ASN A 44 22.34 0.56 -4.38
CA ASN A 44 22.89 0.89 -3.06
C ASN A 44 23.66 2.22 -3.08
N ASP A 45 24.30 2.56 -4.20
CA ASP A 45 25.03 3.81 -4.41
C ASP A 45 24.17 4.94 -5.03
N GLY A 46 22.85 4.77 -5.02
CA GLY A 46 21.89 5.80 -5.40
C GLY A 46 21.65 5.94 -6.90
N TRP A 47 22.09 4.97 -7.70
CA TRP A 47 21.61 4.84 -9.07
C TRP A 47 20.19 4.27 -9.09
N GLN A 48 19.50 4.52 -10.19
CA GLN A 48 18.24 3.86 -10.50
C GLN A 48 18.51 2.80 -11.55
N ALA A 49 18.17 1.54 -11.27
CA ALA A 49 18.25 0.44 -12.22
C ALA A 49 16.93 -0.33 -12.17
N TRP A 50 16.22 -0.43 -13.29
CA TRP A 50 14.94 -1.12 -13.37
C TRP A 50 14.94 -2.17 -14.48
N PRO A 51 14.54 -3.42 -14.20
CA PRO A 51 14.35 -4.40 -15.25
C PRO A 51 13.16 -4.01 -16.13
N ASP A 52 13.25 -4.35 -17.42
CA ASP A 52 12.10 -4.35 -18.30
C ASP A 52 11.06 -5.40 -17.85
N LEU A 53 9.90 -5.42 -18.50
CA LEU A 53 8.79 -6.32 -18.14
C LEU A 53 9.15 -7.81 -18.19
N TYR A 54 10.26 -8.17 -18.84
CA TYR A 54 10.72 -9.53 -19.05
C TYR A 54 12.05 -9.82 -18.33
N HIS A 55 12.56 -8.86 -17.54
CA HIS A 55 13.88 -8.91 -16.91
C HIS A 55 15.02 -9.18 -17.90
N THR A 56 14.82 -8.84 -19.18
CA THR A 56 15.79 -9.10 -20.26
C THR A 56 16.77 -7.95 -20.47
N ASP A 57 16.36 -6.72 -20.18
CA ASP A 57 17.22 -5.55 -20.17
C ASP A 57 16.86 -4.65 -18.98
N TRP A 58 17.77 -3.73 -18.64
CA TRP A 58 17.52 -2.79 -17.54
C TRP A 58 17.70 -1.35 -18.00
N ASP A 59 16.85 -0.46 -17.51
CA ASP A 59 16.99 0.99 -17.63
C ASP A 59 17.78 1.52 -16.43
N CYS A 60 18.98 2.02 -16.70
CA CYS A 60 19.90 2.55 -15.71
C CYS A 60 19.99 4.07 -15.82
N ARG A 61 19.80 4.80 -14.72
CA ARG A 61 19.98 6.27 -14.62
C ARG A 61 20.92 6.59 -13.47
N CYS A 62 21.84 7.52 -13.71
CA CYS A 62 22.69 8.05 -12.63
C CYS A 62 21.87 8.94 -11.67
N PRO A 63 22.41 9.28 -10.49
CA PRO A 63 21.74 10.16 -9.54
C PRO A 63 21.29 11.51 -10.12
N GLN A 64 21.96 12.04 -11.15
CA GLN A 64 21.57 13.31 -11.79
C GLN A 64 20.44 13.17 -12.84
N HIS A 65 20.12 11.95 -13.27
CA HIS A 65 19.11 11.69 -14.32
C HIS A 65 18.01 10.73 -13.86
N TRP A 66 17.93 10.47 -12.56
CA TRP A 66 16.83 9.72 -11.97
C TRP A 66 15.50 10.47 -12.20
N SER A 67 14.50 9.75 -12.73
CA SER A 67 13.08 10.14 -12.69
C SER A 67 12.21 9.21 -11.83
N VAL A 68 11.18 9.75 -11.18
CA VAL A 68 10.21 8.97 -10.40
C VAL A 68 8.79 9.24 -10.83
N ARG A 69 7.93 8.22 -10.75
CA ARG A 69 6.50 8.34 -11.00
C ARG A 69 5.71 7.74 -9.84
N CYS A 70 4.83 8.53 -9.24
CA CYS A 70 3.94 8.04 -8.19
C CYS A 70 2.96 7.00 -8.75
N GLU A 71 2.87 5.82 -8.13
CA GLU A 71 1.91 4.82 -8.59
C GLU A 71 0.45 5.19 -8.32
N THR A 72 0.20 6.05 -7.33
CA THR A 72 -1.15 6.49 -6.92
C THR A 72 -1.71 7.57 -7.84
N CYS A 73 -1.09 8.74 -7.89
CA CYS A 73 -1.59 9.88 -8.69
C CYS A 73 -0.93 10.03 -10.06
N LYS A 74 0.02 9.14 -10.41
CA LYS A 74 0.81 9.20 -11.66
C LYS A 74 1.66 10.46 -11.84
N ARG A 75 1.77 11.32 -10.81
CA ARG A 75 2.69 12.47 -10.77
C ARG A 75 4.10 12.02 -11.11
N TYR A 76 4.72 12.71 -12.03
CA TYR A 76 6.08 12.48 -12.50
C TYR A 76 7.00 13.58 -12.00
N VAL A 77 8.19 13.22 -11.54
CA VAL A 77 9.25 14.14 -11.15
C VAL A 77 10.51 13.75 -11.93
N ALA A 78 10.95 14.62 -12.84
CA ALA A 78 12.24 14.52 -13.52
C ALA A 78 13.32 15.17 -12.65
N GLN A 79 14.51 14.57 -12.58
CA GLN A 79 15.68 15.12 -11.87
C GLN A 79 15.34 15.44 -10.41
N ALA A 80 14.98 14.40 -9.69
CA ALA A 80 14.71 14.43 -8.27
C ALA A 80 15.94 14.91 -7.47
N ASP A 81 15.92 16.15 -6.96
CA ASP A 81 16.81 16.53 -5.86
C ASP A 81 16.47 15.66 -4.64
N ARG A 82 17.38 14.76 -4.26
CA ARG A 82 17.17 13.79 -3.16
C ARG A 82 16.85 14.48 -1.83
N THR A 83 17.24 15.75 -1.66
CA THR A 83 16.95 16.52 -0.44
C THR A 83 15.46 16.82 -0.25
N GLY A 84 14.66 16.72 -1.31
CA GLY A 84 13.20 16.94 -1.29
C GLY A 84 12.34 15.69 -1.09
N PHE A 85 12.93 14.49 -1.01
CA PHE A 85 12.19 13.21 -0.90
C PHE A 85 11.90 12.79 0.55
N ASN A 86 11.66 13.75 1.44
CA ASN A 86 11.17 13.45 2.78
C ASN A 86 9.75 12.90 2.69
N GLY A 87 9.58 11.61 3.02
CA GLY A 87 8.28 10.97 3.19
C GLY A 87 7.86 9.99 2.10
N TRP A 88 8.50 9.95 0.92
CA TRP A 88 8.16 8.94 -0.09
C TRP A 88 8.41 7.53 0.47
N LEU A 89 7.38 6.68 0.49
CA LEU A 89 7.50 5.27 0.88
C LEU A 89 8.28 4.54 -0.21
N PHE A 90 9.60 4.47 -0.02
CA PHE A 90 10.45 3.47 -0.63
C PHE A 90 10.08 2.17 0.07
N ASP A 91 9.55 1.21 -0.68
CA ASP A 91 9.33 -0.11 -0.10
C ASP A 91 10.68 -0.62 0.41
N ARG A 92 10.68 -1.07 1.66
CA ARG A 92 11.89 -1.43 2.39
C ARG A 92 12.14 -2.92 2.23
N ASP A 93 11.92 -3.45 1.03
CA ASP A 93 12.36 -4.78 0.65
C ASP A 93 13.63 -4.67 -0.21
N ASN A 94 14.63 -5.46 0.18
CA ASN A 94 15.95 -5.50 -0.42
C ASN A 94 15.86 -5.96 -1.89
N ASN A 95 15.56 -5.07 -2.84
CA ASN A 95 15.98 -5.06 -4.26
C ASN A 95 14.94 -4.48 -5.25
N ASP A 96 13.77 -3.96 -4.81
CA ASP A 96 12.82 -3.33 -5.75
C ASP A 96 12.56 -1.88 -5.35
N MET A 97 13.30 -0.95 -5.96
CA MET A 97 13.10 0.50 -5.79
C MET A 97 11.83 0.96 -6.51
N ARG A 98 10.66 0.50 -6.04
CA ARG A 98 9.36 1.03 -6.45
C ARG A 98 9.00 2.21 -5.61
N VAL A 99 8.85 3.34 -6.27
CA VAL A 99 8.38 4.57 -5.67
C VAL A 99 6.88 4.47 -5.45
N GLY A 100 6.47 3.95 -4.28
CA GLY A 100 5.09 3.54 -4.04
C GLY A 100 4.09 4.70 -4.05
N VAL A 101 4.44 5.85 -3.45
CA VAL A 101 3.52 6.98 -3.18
C VAL A 101 4.27 8.31 -3.03
N CYS A 102 3.74 9.40 -3.60
CA CYS A 102 4.34 10.74 -3.45
C CYS A 102 3.94 11.46 -2.16
N ASP A 103 4.77 12.43 -1.77
CA ASP A 103 4.52 13.45 -0.74
C ASP A 103 3.07 13.97 -0.72
N GLN A 104 2.53 14.35 -1.88
CA GLN A 104 1.15 14.87 -1.97
C GLN A 104 0.10 13.80 -1.68
N CYS A 105 0.32 12.55 -2.12
CA CYS A 105 -0.59 11.47 -1.82
C CYS A 105 -0.55 11.06 -0.35
N LEU A 106 0.61 11.19 0.30
CA LEU A 106 0.76 10.97 1.74
C LEU A 106 0.09 12.08 2.55
N ALA A 107 0.36 13.35 2.21
CA ALA A 107 -0.33 14.48 2.82
C ALA A 107 -1.85 14.40 2.64
N ARG A 108 -2.32 13.88 1.48
CA ARG A 108 -3.74 13.61 1.26
C ARG A 108 -4.29 12.58 2.24
N MET A 109 -3.55 11.52 2.57
CA MET A 109 -3.98 10.51 3.54
C MET A 109 -4.28 11.13 4.91
N ASP A 110 -3.47 12.09 5.35
CA ASP A 110 -3.64 12.79 6.62
C ASP A 110 -4.89 13.69 6.65
N THR A 111 -5.42 14.06 5.48
CA THR A 111 -6.64 14.88 5.35
C THR A 111 -7.91 14.07 5.14
N LEU A 112 -7.82 12.74 5.00
CA LEU A 112 -9.00 11.90 4.80
C LEU A 112 -9.87 11.92 6.07
N PRO A 113 -11.21 12.06 5.94
CA PRO A 113 -12.11 11.92 7.08
C PRO A 113 -11.94 10.57 7.74
N ALA A 114 -11.76 10.56 9.06
CA ALA A 114 -11.61 9.35 9.86
C ALA A 114 -12.77 9.22 10.86
N LEU A 115 -13.19 7.97 11.09
CA LEU A 115 -14.07 7.62 12.19
C LEU A 115 -13.22 7.01 13.31
N GLU A 116 -13.19 7.68 14.46
CA GLU A 116 -12.48 7.19 15.65
C GLU A 116 -13.36 6.18 16.41
N LEU A 117 -12.88 4.94 16.53
CA LEU A 117 -13.62 3.84 17.15
C LEU A 117 -13.22 3.58 18.61
N GLY A 118 -12.29 4.36 19.16
CA GLY A 118 -11.83 4.25 20.54
C GLY A 118 -10.95 3.03 20.82
N ALA A 119 -10.65 2.83 22.12
CA ALA A 119 -9.89 1.69 22.60
C ALA A 119 -10.83 0.63 23.20
N TRP A 120 -10.57 -0.64 22.87
CA TRP A 120 -11.39 -1.77 23.30
C TRP A 120 -10.59 -2.65 24.27
N PRO A 121 -11.19 -3.08 25.39
CA PRO A 121 -10.49 -3.94 26.33
C PRO A 121 -10.26 -5.32 25.73
N ILE A 122 -9.13 -5.94 26.10
CA ILE A 122 -8.86 -7.33 25.75
C ILE A 122 -9.50 -8.26 26.79
N PHE A 123 -10.06 -9.38 26.34
CA PHE A 123 -10.57 -10.40 27.26
C PHE A 123 -9.45 -11.04 28.06
N HIS A 124 -9.82 -11.65 29.19
CA HIS A 124 -8.87 -12.41 29.99
C HIS A 124 -8.24 -13.55 29.15
N PRO A 125 -6.93 -13.84 29.30
CA PRO A 125 -6.24 -14.83 28.46
C PRO A 125 -6.88 -16.23 28.41
N SER A 126 -7.62 -16.63 29.44
CA SER A 126 -8.36 -17.91 29.44
C SER A 126 -9.46 -18.00 28.37
N HIS A 127 -9.91 -16.85 27.85
CA HIS A 127 -10.91 -16.74 26.78
C HIS A 127 -10.28 -16.44 25.41
N GLN A 128 -8.96 -16.37 25.33
CA GLN A 128 -8.24 -16.11 24.10
C GLN A 128 -7.46 -17.36 23.69
N ARG A 129 -7.69 -17.84 22.46
CA ARG A 129 -6.99 -19.00 21.92
C ARG A 129 -6.50 -18.69 20.52
N ILE A 130 -5.28 -19.13 20.23
CA ILE A 130 -4.74 -19.10 18.86
C ILE A 130 -5.31 -20.30 18.12
N ASP A 131 -6.57 -20.19 17.72
CA ASP A 131 -7.24 -21.24 16.97
C ASP A 131 -8.22 -20.65 15.95
N LYS A 132 -8.75 -21.55 15.12
CA LYS A 132 -9.73 -21.20 14.09
C LYS A 132 -11.05 -20.68 14.66
N TRP A 133 -11.37 -20.97 15.92
CA TRP A 133 -12.64 -20.57 16.54
C TRP A 133 -12.64 -19.07 16.81
N GLN A 134 -11.50 -18.51 17.19
CA GLN A 134 -11.35 -17.06 17.33
C GLN A 134 -11.64 -16.32 16.02
N ALA A 135 -11.24 -16.87 14.88
CA ALA A 135 -11.56 -16.33 13.56
C ALA A 135 -13.03 -16.57 13.15
N LEU A 136 -13.62 -17.71 13.55
CA LEU A 136 -15.03 -18.00 13.27
C LEU A 136 -15.96 -16.99 13.97
N LYS A 137 -15.63 -16.57 15.19
CA LYS A 137 -16.37 -15.52 15.89
C LYS A 137 -16.48 -14.24 15.05
N ILE A 138 -15.43 -13.83 14.34
CA ILE A 138 -15.49 -12.65 13.44
C ILE A 138 -16.59 -12.81 12.39
N LEU A 139 -16.74 -14.01 11.82
CA LEU A 139 -17.75 -14.28 10.81
C LEU A 139 -19.17 -14.25 11.40
N GLU A 140 -19.34 -14.75 12.63
CA GLU A 140 -20.61 -14.72 13.35
C GLU A 140 -21.06 -13.28 13.61
N GLU A 141 -20.23 -12.46 14.26
CA GLU A 141 -20.59 -11.06 14.56
C GLU A 141 -20.78 -10.24 13.27
N ALA A 142 -19.99 -10.52 12.22
CA ALA A 142 -20.17 -9.86 10.92
C ALA A 142 -21.51 -10.22 10.26
N ALA A 143 -22.02 -11.45 10.48
CA ALA A 143 -23.34 -11.84 10.00
C ALA A 143 -24.46 -11.14 10.78
N GLU A 144 -24.30 -10.98 12.10
CA GLU A 144 -25.26 -10.26 12.95
C GLU A 144 -25.31 -8.77 12.59
N VAL A 145 -24.16 -8.13 12.31
CA VAL A 145 -24.12 -6.77 11.74
C VAL A 145 -24.92 -6.66 10.44
N VAL A 146 -24.84 -7.66 9.55
CA VAL A 146 -25.60 -7.67 8.29
C VAL A 146 -27.11 -7.74 8.56
N ASP A 147 -27.55 -8.57 9.51
CA ASP A 147 -28.97 -8.70 9.85
C ASP A 147 -29.50 -7.45 10.58
N ALA A 148 -28.76 -6.91 11.54
CA ALA A 148 -29.09 -5.64 12.19
C ALA A 148 -29.10 -4.46 11.20
N THR A 149 -28.26 -4.49 10.17
CA THR A 149 -28.29 -3.50 9.07
C THR A 149 -29.59 -3.60 8.28
N LYS A 150 -30.05 -4.82 7.94
CA LYS A 150 -31.33 -5.01 7.23
C LYS A 150 -32.50 -4.49 8.06
N GLU A 151 -32.49 -4.74 9.37
CA GLU A 151 -33.50 -4.23 10.29
C GLU A 151 -33.47 -2.70 10.36
N ALA A 152 -32.28 -2.11 10.51
CA ALA A 152 -32.10 -0.66 10.53
C ALA A 152 -32.65 -0.02 9.25
N ILE A 153 -32.35 -0.57 8.07
CA ILE A 153 -32.89 -0.09 6.78
C ILE A 153 -34.42 -0.19 6.74
N ARG A 154 -35.01 -1.27 7.23
CA ARG A 154 -36.48 -1.43 7.29
C ARG A 154 -37.14 -0.46 8.26
N SER A 155 -36.40 0.01 9.27
CA SER A 155 -36.89 0.99 10.25
C SER A 155 -36.87 2.44 9.74
N VAL A 156 -36.24 2.69 8.57
CA VAL A 156 -36.11 4.02 7.99
C VAL A 156 -37.51 4.61 7.76
N THR A 157 -37.81 5.68 8.49
CA THR A 157 -39.08 6.40 8.36
C THR A 157 -38.78 7.88 8.15
N VAL A 158 -39.47 8.52 7.20
CA VAL A 158 -39.36 9.96 6.97
C VAL A 158 -40.53 10.66 7.65
N MET A 159 -40.25 11.51 8.64
CA MET A 159 -41.23 12.33 9.33
C MET A 159 -40.80 13.79 9.30
N ASP A 160 -41.68 14.69 8.82
CA ASP A 160 -41.42 16.13 8.73
C ASP A 160 -40.08 16.50 8.06
N GLY A 161 -39.74 15.79 6.98
CA GLY A 161 -38.48 16.00 6.24
C GLY A 161 -37.22 15.48 6.95
N ARG A 162 -37.37 14.76 8.07
CA ARG A 162 -36.28 14.10 8.79
C ARG A 162 -36.34 12.59 8.58
N THR A 163 -35.20 11.99 8.25
CA THR A 163 -35.03 10.54 8.22
C THR A 163 -34.72 10.03 9.62
N LEU A 164 -35.62 9.22 10.18
CA LEU A 164 -35.45 8.52 11.45
C LEU A 164 -35.03 7.08 11.16
N VAL A 165 -33.96 6.62 11.80
CA VAL A 165 -33.47 5.25 11.68
C VAL A 165 -33.20 4.73 13.08
N ASN A 166 -33.83 3.61 13.45
CA ASN A 166 -33.45 2.92 14.67
C ASN A 166 -32.16 2.14 14.42
N ARG A 167 -31.06 2.64 14.96
CA ARG A 167 -29.72 2.08 14.80
C ARG A 167 -29.17 1.43 16.06
N ALA A 168 -29.94 1.33 17.15
CA ALA A 168 -29.43 0.86 18.44
C ALA A 168 -28.84 -0.56 18.30
N HIS A 169 -29.65 -1.50 17.81
CA HIS A 169 -29.22 -2.87 17.55
C HIS A 169 -28.00 -2.94 16.63
N LEU A 170 -27.99 -2.17 15.52
CA LEU A 170 -26.83 -2.12 14.62
C LEU A 170 -25.56 -1.61 15.30
N VAL A 171 -25.67 -0.64 16.21
CA VAL A 171 -24.52 -0.12 16.97
C VAL A 171 -23.98 -1.19 17.92
N ASP A 172 -24.87 -1.94 18.58
CA ASP A 172 -24.49 -3.04 19.47
C ASP A 172 -23.75 -4.14 18.70
N GLU A 173 -24.27 -4.58 17.55
CA GLU A 173 -23.60 -5.59 16.72
C GLU A 173 -22.24 -5.12 16.15
N ILE A 174 -22.12 -3.83 15.83
CA ILE A 174 -20.82 -3.25 15.43
C ILE A 174 -19.85 -3.28 16.61
N ALA A 175 -20.31 -3.01 17.83
CA ALA A 175 -19.48 -3.07 19.02
C ALA A 175 -18.97 -4.49 19.28
N ASP A 176 -19.83 -5.51 19.14
CA ASP A 176 -19.44 -6.90 19.34
C ASP A 176 -18.47 -7.41 18.27
N LEU A 177 -18.63 -6.97 17.02
CA LEU A 177 -17.64 -7.20 15.96
C LEU A 177 -16.28 -6.56 16.30
N LEU A 178 -16.25 -5.30 16.74
CA LEU A 178 -15.02 -4.60 17.13
C LEU A 178 -14.33 -5.29 18.32
N GLN A 179 -15.11 -5.72 19.30
CA GLN A 179 -14.61 -6.47 20.45
C GLN A 179 -13.99 -7.81 20.02
N THR A 180 -14.62 -8.52 19.08
CA THR A 180 -14.14 -9.79 18.56
C THR A 180 -12.86 -9.63 17.73
N VAL A 181 -12.77 -8.59 16.88
CA VAL A 181 -11.54 -8.22 16.17
C VAL A 181 -10.41 -7.92 17.17
N THR A 182 -10.70 -7.14 18.21
CA THR A 182 -9.72 -6.80 19.26
C THR A 182 -9.16 -8.05 19.94
N ASN A 183 -10.04 -8.99 20.29
CA ASN A 183 -9.64 -10.25 20.92
C ASN A 183 -8.86 -11.17 19.97
N LEU A 184 -9.19 -11.18 18.67
CA LEU A 184 -8.41 -11.89 17.67
C LEU A 184 -6.99 -11.31 17.57
N CYS A 185 -6.86 -9.98 17.48
CA CYS A 185 -5.55 -9.33 17.45
C CYS A 185 -4.73 -9.68 18.70
N ALA A 186 -5.33 -9.59 19.89
CA ALA A 186 -4.67 -9.94 21.14
C ALA A 186 -4.20 -11.40 21.17
N ALA A 187 -5.05 -12.35 20.76
CA ALA A 187 -4.71 -13.77 20.73
C ALA A 187 -3.51 -14.05 19.81
N PHE A 188 -3.44 -13.40 18.65
CA PHE A 188 -2.36 -13.57 17.67
C PHE A 188 -1.14 -12.67 17.91
N GLY A 189 -1.16 -11.85 18.96
CA GLY A 189 -0.08 -10.90 19.26
C GLY A 189 0.06 -9.77 18.22
N ILE A 190 -1.02 -9.46 17.48
CA ILE A 190 -1.05 -8.37 16.50
C ILE A 190 -1.10 -7.04 17.26
N THR A 191 -0.15 -6.17 16.96
CA THR A 191 0.01 -4.88 17.66
C THR A 191 -0.64 -3.73 16.91
N ALA A 192 -0.78 -2.59 17.58
CA ALA A 192 -1.19 -1.34 16.94
C ALA A 192 -0.21 -0.88 15.85
N ALA A 193 1.09 -1.21 15.97
CA ALA A 193 2.08 -0.91 14.95
C ALA A 193 1.83 -1.72 13.66
N ASP A 194 1.56 -3.02 13.80
CA ASP A 194 1.24 -3.91 12.67
C ASP A 194 -0.01 -3.43 11.93
N LEU A 195 -1.06 -3.09 12.68
CA LEU A 195 -2.29 -2.53 12.11
C LEU A 195 -2.07 -1.14 11.49
N GLY A 196 -1.17 -0.33 12.05
CA GLY A 196 -0.79 0.96 11.49
C GLY A 196 -0.15 0.85 10.10
N ILE A 197 0.73 -0.13 9.91
CA ILE A 197 1.36 -0.45 8.61
C ILE A 197 0.28 -0.96 7.64
N ALA A 198 -0.51 -1.96 8.04
CA ALA A 198 -1.57 -2.52 7.21
C ALA A 198 -2.62 -1.47 6.79
N ARG A 199 -2.98 -0.55 7.69
CA ARG A 199 -3.88 0.59 7.42
C ARG A 199 -3.30 1.53 6.37
N THR A 200 -2.01 1.84 6.46
CA THR A 200 -1.31 2.71 5.50
C THR A 200 -1.37 2.09 4.11
N GLU A 201 -1.00 0.81 3.97
CA GLU A 201 -1.08 0.10 2.69
C GLU A 201 -2.51 0.01 2.15
N CYS A 202 -3.49 -0.31 3.00
CA CYS A 202 -4.90 -0.41 2.61
C CYS A 202 -5.42 0.93 2.08
N THR A 203 -5.05 2.03 2.73
CA THR A 203 -5.39 3.39 2.30
C THR A 203 -4.77 3.71 0.94
N ILE A 204 -3.50 3.37 0.73
CA ILE A 204 -2.80 3.56 -0.55
C ILE A 204 -3.50 2.78 -1.67
N LYS A 205 -3.81 1.50 -1.43
CA LYS A 205 -4.55 0.66 -2.38
C LYS A 205 -5.93 1.25 -2.69
N SER A 206 -6.59 1.85 -1.71
CA SER A 206 -7.90 2.48 -1.85
C SER A 206 -7.85 3.83 -2.58
N LEU A 207 -6.80 4.63 -2.37
CA LEU A 207 -6.50 5.83 -3.16
C LEU A 207 -6.27 5.47 -4.63
N LYS A 208 -5.46 4.44 -4.91
CA LYS A 208 -5.24 3.91 -6.27
C LYS A 208 -6.54 3.49 -6.97
N ARG A 209 -7.55 3.07 -6.19
CA ARG A 209 -8.88 2.65 -6.68
C ARG A 209 -9.89 3.81 -6.76
N GLY A 210 -9.51 5.03 -6.38
CA GLY A 210 -10.40 6.19 -6.34
C GLY A 210 -11.49 6.13 -5.27
N MET A 211 -11.31 5.32 -4.21
CA MET A 211 -12.35 5.11 -3.17
C MET A 211 -12.69 6.37 -2.36
N PHE A 212 -11.81 7.38 -2.40
CA PHE A 212 -11.95 8.64 -1.68
C PHE A 212 -12.24 9.83 -2.61
N ASP A 213 -12.41 9.58 -3.90
CA ASP A 213 -12.77 10.59 -4.88
C ASP A 213 -14.30 10.71 -4.97
N LYS A 214 -14.79 11.85 -5.48
CA LYS A 214 -16.25 12.10 -5.62
C LYS A 214 -16.92 11.21 -6.66
N GLU A 215 -16.14 10.55 -7.51
CA GLU A 215 -16.67 9.78 -8.62
C GLU A 215 -17.22 8.42 -8.16
N PRO A 216 -18.28 7.92 -8.81
CA PRO A 216 -18.89 6.66 -8.42
C PRO A 216 -17.92 5.48 -8.54
N ARG A 217 -17.93 4.60 -7.54
CA ARG A 217 -17.08 3.39 -7.48
C ARG A 217 -17.24 2.50 -8.73
N THR A 218 -16.19 2.35 -9.54
CA THR A 218 -16.24 1.68 -10.84
C THR A 218 -16.66 0.20 -10.86
N ARG A 219 -16.69 -0.52 -9.72
CA ARG A 219 -16.82 -1.99 -9.68
C ARG A 219 -18.03 -2.58 -8.93
N MET A 220 -18.82 -1.78 -8.23
CA MET A 220 -19.96 -2.28 -7.41
C MET A 220 -21.30 -1.59 -7.69
N HIS A 221 -21.41 -0.81 -8.76
CA HIS A 221 -22.71 -0.34 -9.22
C HIS A 221 -23.50 -1.52 -9.78
N ARG A 222 -24.49 -2.00 -9.03
CA ARG A 222 -25.74 -2.40 -9.67
C ARG A 222 -26.23 -1.12 -10.32
N LYS A 223 -26.29 -1.10 -11.66
CA LYS A 223 -27.03 -0.05 -12.36
C LYS A 223 -28.42 -0.04 -11.74
N ASP A 224 -28.86 1.11 -11.25
CA ASP A 224 -30.26 1.30 -10.89
C ASP A 224 -31.08 0.87 -12.12
N GLU A 225 -31.75 -0.28 -11.99
CA GLU A 225 -32.73 -0.71 -12.98
C GLU A 225 -33.87 0.33 -12.92
N GLN A 226 -33.96 1.13 -13.98
CA GLN A 226 -35.12 1.97 -14.28
C GLN A 226 -36.35 1.10 -14.53
#